data_AF-A0A377LZU3-F1
#
_entry.id   AF-A0A377LZU3-F1
#
_cell.length_a   1.000
_cell.length_b   1.000
_cell.length_c   1.000
_cell.angle_alpha   90.00
_cell.angle_beta   90.00
_cell.angle_gamma   90.00
#
_symmetry.space_group_name_H-M   'P 1'
#
loop_
_entity.id
_entity.type
_entity.pdbx_description
1 polymer ?
#
loop_
_entity_poly.entity_id
_entity_poly.type
_entity_poly.pdbx_seq_one_letter_code
_entity_poly.pdbx_strand_id
1 'polypeptide(L)'
;MCGVVKSVEIRPDSTRTAFPQQTGTLALATSDERLKEVISNQVDGYFERLSALKVVEYHWNDISGASPMAKARVRRGFIAQQVNAVNESYALPPETEDDFWGIDDRAIVADLLLAVLELKEKLAEVTKKLTTEE
;
A
#
# COMPACT_ATOMS: atom_id res chain seq x y z
N MET A 1 25.43 -22.78 -68.82
CA MET A 1 24.53 -23.77 -68.19
C MET A 1 23.97 -23.15 -66.93
N CYS A 2 22.67 -22.86 -66.92
CA CYS A 2 21.94 -22.21 -65.85
C CYS A 2 21.28 -23.31 -64.99
N GLY A 3 21.56 -23.36 -63.70
CA GLY A 3 20.98 -24.31 -62.75
C GLY A 3 19.89 -23.63 -61.92
N VAL A 4 18.70 -24.21 -61.94
CA VAL A 4 17.46 -23.70 -61.34
C VAL A 4 17.50 -23.83 -59.82
N VAL A 5 17.27 -22.72 -59.09
CA VAL A 5 17.08 -22.70 -57.64
C VAL A 5 15.59 -22.83 -57.36
N LYS A 6 15.18 -23.86 -56.59
CA LYS A 6 13.79 -24.06 -56.15
C LYS A 6 13.39 -22.97 -55.15
N SER A 7 12.30 -22.29 -55.44
CA SER A 7 11.64 -21.34 -54.53
C SER A 7 11.06 -22.09 -53.32
N VAL A 8 11.45 -21.70 -52.11
CA VAL A 8 10.79 -22.10 -50.86
C VAL A 8 9.77 -21.02 -50.53
N GLU A 9 8.49 -21.39 -50.58
CA GLU A 9 7.38 -20.52 -50.22
C GLU A 9 7.23 -20.52 -48.69
N ILE A 10 7.63 -19.42 -48.02
CA ILE A 10 7.42 -19.24 -46.58
C ILE A 10 5.97 -18.80 -46.38
N ARG A 11 5.12 -19.71 -45.92
CA ARG A 11 3.76 -19.37 -45.47
C ARG A 11 3.87 -18.63 -44.13
N PRO A 12 3.25 -17.45 -43.96
CA PRO A 12 3.15 -16.82 -42.64
C PRO A 12 2.07 -17.56 -41.84
N ASP A 13 2.50 -18.42 -40.92
CA ASP A 13 1.62 -18.96 -39.90
C ASP A 13 1.26 -17.83 -38.93
N SER A 14 0.06 -17.27 -39.09
CA SER A 14 -0.49 -16.20 -38.27
C SER A 14 -1.03 -16.79 -36.96
N THR A 15 -0.14 -17.16 -36.05
CA THR A 15 -0.46 -17.31 -34.63
C THR A 15 0.20 -16.18 -33.86
N ARG A 16 -0.31 -14.95 -34.03
CA ARG A 16 -0.12 -13.88 -33.03
C ARG A 16 -0.81 -14.34 -31.75
N THR A 17 -0.03 -14.79 -30.78
CA THR A 17 -0.45 -14.84 -29.39
C THR A 17 -0.82 -13.42 -28.96
N ALA A 18 -2.12 -13.13 -28.93
CA ALA A 18 -2.62 -11.92 -28.30
C ALA A 18 -2.42 -12.09 -26.80
N PHE A 19 -1.49 -11.35 -26.22
CA PHE A 19 -1.47 -11.16 -24.78
C PHE A 19 -2.74 -10.38 -24.42
N PRO A 20 -3.64 -10.93 -23.59
CA PRO A 20 -4.77 -10.15 -23.12
C PRO A 20 -4.19 -8.93 -22.38
N GLN A 21 -4.53 -7.73 -22.85
CA GLN A 21 -4.33 -6.53 -22.05
C GLN A 21 -5.21 -6.68 -20.82
N GLN A 22 -4.65 -7.18 -19.73
CA GLN A 22 -5.19 -6.89 -18.42
C GLN A 22 -5.06 -5.37 -18.27
N THR A 23 -6.14 -4.64 -18.53
CA THR A 23 -6.37 -3.31 -17.97
C THR A 23 -6.55 -3.48 -16.46
N GLY A 24 -5.48 -3.89 -15.78
CA GLY A 24 -5.31 -3.53 -14.40
C GLY A 24 -5.03 -2.04 -14.41
N THR A 25 -5.87 -1.25 -13.76
CA THR A 25 -5.55 0.12 -13.40
C THR A 25 -4.16 0.08 -12.76
N LEU A 26 -3.15 0.57 -13.47
CA LEU A 26 -1.85 0.85 -12.87
C LEU A 26 -2.16 1.81 -11.73
N ALA A 27 -2.04 1.34 -10.49
CA ALA A 27 -2.02 2.21 -9.33
C ALA A 27 -0.88 3.20 -9.58
N LEU A 28 -1.22 4.39 -10.08
CA LEU A 28 -0.25 5.44 -10.37
C LEU A 28 0.40 5.79 -9.04
N ALA A 29 1.60 5.24 -8.81
CA ALA A 29 2.45 5.58 -7.68
C ALA A 29 3.07 6.97 -7.86
N THR A 30 2.34 7.90 -8.47
CA THR A 30 2.80 9.27 -8.74
C THR A 30 2.38 10.15 -7.58
N SER A 31 3.34 10.81 -6.93
CA SER A 31 3.10 11.74 -5.81
C SER A 31 3.41 13.18 -6.24
N ASP A 32 2.97 13.57 -7.46
CA ASP A 32 3.17 14.91 -7.99
C ASP A 32 2.20 15.89 -7.32
N GLU A 33 2.68 17.06 -6.89
CA GLU A 33 1.88 18.10 -6.25
C GLU A 33 0.75 18.60 -7.15
N ARG A 34 0.98 18.67 -8.47
CA ARG A 34 -0.01 19.14 -9.45
C ARG A 34 -1.21 18.22 -9.59
N LEU A 35 -1.14 17.02 -9.03
CA LEU A 35 -2.20 16.02 -9.02
C LEU A 35 -2.95 16.00 -7.67
N LYS A 36 -2.71 16.97 -6.77
CA LYS A 36 -3.30 17.04 -5.44
C LYS A 36 -4.07 18.34 -5.27
N GLU A 37 -5.24 18.25 -4.65
CA GLU A 37 -6.06 19.39 -4.26
C GLU A 37 -6.18 19.42 -2.73
N VAL A 38 -6.45 20.60 -2.16
CA VAL A 38 -6.66 20.79 -0.71
C VAL A 38 -5.46 20.32 0.14
N ILE A 39 -4.27 20.83 -0.17
CA ILE A 39 -3.05 20.54 0.60
C ILE A 39 -3.11 21.30 1.93
N SER A 40 -3.20 20.56 3.04
CA SER A 40 -3.13 21.11 4.39
C SER A 40 -2.09 20.35 5.21
N ASN A 41 -1.47 21.07 6.15
CA ASN A 41 -0.69 20.40 7.18
C ASN A 41 -1.67 19.88 8.22
N GLN A 42 -1.68 18.57 8.48
CA GLN A 42 -2.40 18.05 9.62
C GLN A 42 -1.81 18.60 10.92
N VAL A 43 -2.65 18.65 11.95
CA VAL A 43 -2.34 19.26 13.23
C VAL A 43 -2.63 18.23 14.31
N ASP A 44 -1.58 17.87 15.03
CA ASP A 44 -1.53 17.13 16.29
C ASP A 44 -2.31 15.79 16.37
N GLY A 45 -2.14 15.07 17.48
CA GLY A 45 -2.89 13.85 17.76
C GLY A 45 -2.36 12.58 17.07
N TYR A 46 -1.17 12.62 16.45
CA TYR A 46 -0.59 11.49 15.72
C TYR A 46 -0.35 10.30 16.64
N PHE A 47 0.21 10.57 17.82
CA PHE A 47 0.51 9.54 18.80
C PHE A 47 -0.76 8.86 19.34
N GLU A 48 -1.79 9.64 19.66
CA GLU A 48 -3.09 9.16 20.12
C GLU A 48 -3.75 8.25 19.07
N ARG A 49 -3.74 8.66 17.80
CA ARG A 49 -4.26 7.82 16.70
C ARG A 49 -3.47 6.52 16.57
N LEU A 50 -2.14 6.58 16.54
CA LEU A 50 -1.31 5.38 16.38
C LEU A 50 -1.41 4.44 17.58
N SER A 51 -1.51 4.97 18.80
CA SER A 51 -1.67 4.17 20.02
C SER A 51 -3.01 3.44 20.09
N ALA A 52 -4.04 3.94 19.40
CA ALA A 52 -5.33 3.26 19.28
C ALA A 52 -5.31 2.10 18.27
N LEU A 53 -4.27 2.00 17.42
CA LEU A 53 -4.16 0.93 16.42
C LEU A 53 -3.87 -0.42 17.08
N LYS A 54 -4.56 -1.46 16.59
CA LYS A 54 -4.37 -2.84 17.04
C LYS A 54 -3.56 -3.61 16.01
N VAL A 55 -2.37 -4.04 16.40
CA VAL A 55 -1.57 -4.98 15.61
C VAL A 55 -2.05 -6.39 15.90
N VAL A 56 -2.33 -7.15 14.85
CA VAL A 56 -2.81 -8.53 14.95
C VAL A 56 -1.90 -9.49 14.21
N GLU A 57 -1.94 -10.75 14.61
CA GLU A 57 -1.36 -11.86 13.86
C GLU A 57 -2.47 -12.68 13.21
N TYR A 58 -2.27 -13.07 11.96
CA TYR A 58 -3.31 -13.74 11.19
C TYR A 58 -2.74 -14.68 10.12
N HIS A 59 -3.62 -15.56 9.64
CA HIS A 59 -3.43 -16.37 8.45
C HIS A 59 -4.47 -15.98 7.40
N TRP A 60 -4.09 -16.12 6.13
CA TRP A 60 -5.08 -15.99 5.06
C TRP A 60 -6.02 -17.19 5.05
N ASN A 61 -7.32 -16.94 4.88
CA ASN A 61 -8.34 -17.97 4.73
C ASN A 61 -8.51 -18.37 3.26
N ASP A 62 -9.45 -19.27 2.97
CA ASP A 62 -9.68 -19.75 1.61
C ASP A 62 -10.23 -18.70 0.65
N ILE A 63 -11.03 -17.75 1.17
CA ILE A 63 -11.65 -16.67 0.40
C ILE A 63 -10.59 -15.72 -0.19
N SER A 64 -9.45 -15.56 0.49
CA SER A 64 -8.36 -14.67 0.05
C SER A 64 -7.75 -15.01 -1.32
N GLY A 65 -7.97 -16.22 -1.84
CA GLY A 65 -7.29 -16.70 -3.05
C GLY A 65 -5.77 -16.91 -2.89
N ALA A 66 -5.24 -16.78 -1.67
CA ALA A 66 -3.81 -16.92 -1.41
C ALA A 66 -3.31 -18.35 -1.68
N SER A 67 -2.04 -18.49 -2.11
CA SER A 67 -1.44 -19.82 -2.30
C SER A 67 -1.38 -20.62 -1.00
N PRO A 68 -1.33 -21.97 -1.03
CA PRO A 68 -1.24 -22.78 0.19
C PRO A 68 -0.07 -22.38 1.10
N MET A 69 1.09 -22.03 0.50
CA MET A 69 2.24 -21.51 1.24
C MET A 69 1.94 -20.16 1.92
N ALA A 70 1.21 -19.27 1.24
CA ALA A 70 0.85 -17.97 1.81
C ALA A 70 -0.19 -18.08 2.94
N LYS A 71 -1.09 -19.07 2.90
CA LYS A 71 -2.04 -19.38 3.98
C LYS A 71 -1.37 -20.00 5.20
N ALA A 72 -0.38 -20.87 5.00
CA ALA A 72 0.37 -21.52 6.09
C ALA A 72 1.25 -20.54 6.89
N ARG A 73 1.63 -19.40 6.29
CA ARG A 73 2.48 -18.40 6.93
C ARG A 73 1.68 -17.53 7.92
N VAL A 74 2.15 -17.44 9.17
CA VAL A 74 1.71 -16.41 10.12
C VAL A 74 2.16 -15.04 9.62
N ARG A 75 1.24 -14.09 9.54
CA ARG A 75 1.50 -12.69 9.20
C ARG A 75 1.17 -11.81 10.38
N ARG A 76 1.83 -10.66 10.45
CA ARG A 76 1.53 -9.60 11.40
C ARG A 76 1.15 -8.35 10.62
N GLY A 77 0.09 -7.67 11.03
CA GLY A 77 -0.40 -6.48 10.35
C GLY A 77 -1.65 -5.91 11.01
N PHE A 78 -2.50 -5.29 10.21
CA PHE A 78 -3.71 -4.62 10.65
C PHE A 78 -4.96 -5.19 9.98
N ILE A 79 -6.12 -4.88 10.55
CA ILE A 79 -7.43 -5.17 9.95
C ILE A 79 -8.00 -3.84 9.45
N ALA A 80 -8.35 -3.78 8.16
CA ALA A 80 -8.75 -2.54 7.49
C ALA A 80 -9.91 -1.81 8.19
N GLN A 81 -10.95 -2.53 8.61
CA GLN A 81 -12.10 -1.94 9.30
C GLN A 81 -11.71 -1.36 10.67
N GLN A 82 -10.73 -1.96 11.36
CA GLN A 82 -10.28 -1.48 12.66
C GLN A 82 -9.45 -0.21 12.54
N VAL A 83 -8.58 -0.12 11.52
CA VAL A 83 -7.78 1.10 11.30
C VAL A 83 -8.64 2.23 10.75
N ASN A 84 -9.64 1.93 9.91
CA ASN A 84 -10.63 2.91 9.44
C ASN A 84 -11.40 3.56 10.60
N ALA A 85 -11.77 2.76 11.60
CA ALA A 85 -12.49 3.25 12.78
C ALA A 85 -11.65 4.23 13.64
N VAL A 86 -10.32 4.21 13.48
CA VAL A 86 -9.41 5.17 14.14
C VAL A 86 -9.21 6.40 13.25
N ASN A 87 -8.98 6.20 11.96
CA ASN A 87 -8.88 7.26 10.98
C ASN A 87 -9.29 6.74 9.60
N GLU A 88 -10.22 7.43 8.95
CA GLU A 88 -10.74 7.07 7.63
C GLU A 88 -9.65 7.08 6.55
N SER A 89 -8.55 7.81 6.75
CA SER A 89 -7.43 7.81 5.78
C SER A 89 -6.58 6.54 5.81
N TYR A 90 -6.74 5.66 6.81
CA TYR A 90 -5.91 4.47 6.97
C TYR A 90 -6.41 3.26 6.19
N ALA A 91 -7.63 3.31 5.67
CA ALA A 91 -8.20 2.23 4.90
C ALA A 91 -9.09 2.76 3.79
N LEU A 92 -9.16 1.99 2.73
CA LEU A 92 -10.04 2.25 1.60
C LEU A 92 -11.28 1.38 1.77
N PRO A 93 -12.47 1.98 1.97
CA PRO A 93 -13.71 1.23 1.96
C PRO A 93 -13.93 0.60 0.58
N PRO A 94 -14.65 -0.52 0.51
CA PRO A 94 -14.95 -1.18 -0.75
C PRO A 94 -15.88 -0.29 -1.59
N GLU A 95 -15.68 -0.28 -2.90
CA GLU A 95 -16.53 0.50 -3.82
C GLU A 95 -17.91 -0.15 -4.01
N THR A 96 -17.97 -1.48 -3.86
CA THR A 96 -19.20 -2.29 -3.96
C THR A 96 -19.32 -3.28 -2.79
N GLU A 97 -20.49 -3.87 -2.58
CA GLU A 97 -20.70 -4.84 -1.49
C GLU A 97 -19.89 -6.13 -1.65
N ASP A 98 -19.48 -6.45 -2.88
CA ASP A 98 -18.68 -7.64 -3.21
C ASP A 98 -17.17 -7.40 -3.10
N ASP A 99 -16.75 -6.13 -2.91
CA ASP A 99 -15.34 -5.76 -2.81
C ASP A 99 -14.79 -5.89 -1.38
N PHE A 100 -13.48 -6.08 -1.30
CA PHE A 100 -12.77 -6.12 -0.03
C PHE A 100 -12.17 -4.77 0.33
N TRP A 101 -12.09 -4.49 1.64
CA TRP A 101 -11.40 -3.33 2.16
C TRP A 101 -9.90 -3.39 1.88
N GLY A 102 -9.32 -2.24 1.52
CA GLY A 102 -7.88 -2.04 1.41
C GLY A 102 -7.31 -1.31 2.63
N ILE A 103 -6.03 -1.52 2.93
CA ILE A 103 -5.29 -0.69 3.89
C ILE A 103 -4.45 0.32 3.10
N ASP A 104 -4.43 1.57 3.53
CA ASP A 104 -3.46 2.56 3.06
C ASP A 104 -2.30 2.65 4.06
N ASP A 105 -1.32 1.78 3.87
CA ASP A 105 -0.11 1.75 4.69
C ASP A 105 0.67 3.08 4.64
N ARG A 106 0.55 3.87 3.55
CA ARG A 106 1.28 5.14 3.41
C ARG A 106 0.74 6.18 4.36
N ALA A 107 -0.58 6.23 4.57
CA ALA A 107 -1.20 7.12 5.54
C ALA A 107 -0.74 6.79 6.97
N ILE A 108 -0.71 5.51 7.34
CA ILE A 108 -0.24 5.06 8.65
C ILE A 108 1.24 5.42 8.86
N VAL A 109 2.08 5.22 7.84
CA VAL A 109 3.51 5.56 7.89
C VAL A 109 3.75 7.06 7.98
N ALA A 110 2.92 7.89 7.33
CA ALA A 110 3.01 9.34 7.44
C ALA A 110 2.73 9.82 8.87
N ASP A 111 1.69 9.30 9.51
CA ASP A 111 1.39 9.60 10.91
C ASP A 111 2.50 9.07 11.85
N LEU A 112 3.09 7.91 11.55
CA LEU A 112 4.24 7.38 12.30
C LEU A 112 5.44 8.32 12.26
N LEU A 113 5.75 8.90 11.10
CA LEU A 113 6.82 9.89 10.99
C LEU A 113 6.56 11.11 11.88
N LEU A 114 5.34 11.63 11.85
CA LEU A 114 4.95 12.82 12.62
C LEU A 114 4.96 12.54 14.12
N ALA A 115 4.46 11.37 14.56
CA ALA A 115 4.55 10.95 15.95
C ALA A 115 6.00 10.82 16.45
N VAL A 116 6.92 10.32 15.62
CA VAL A 116 8.35 10.24 15.98
C VAL A 116 8.97 11.64 16.12
N LEU A 117 8.59 12.60 15.27
CA LEU A 117 9.05 13.98 15.37
C LEU A 117 8.50 14.67 16.64
N GLU A 118 7.22 14.48 16.93
CA GLU A 118 6.57 15.00 18.15
C GLU A 118 7.23 14.43 19.41
N LEU A 119 7.52 13.12 19.43
CA LEU A 119 8.24 12.48 20.53
C LEU A 119 9.66 13.03 20.69
N LYS A 120 10.37 13.33 19.60
CA LYS A 120 11.70 13.94 19.66
C LYS A 120 11.66 15.34 20.27
N GLU A 121 10.66 16.16 19.93
CA GLU A 121 10.49 17.49 20.50
C GLU A 121 10.16 17.43 22.00
N LYS A 122 9.23 16.56 22.39
CA LYS A 122 8.89 16.31 23.81
C LYS A 122 10.10 15.84 24.61
N LEU A 123 10.93 14.95 24.05
CA LEU A 123 12.17 14.50 24.70
C LEU A 123 13.16 15.65 24.89
N ALA A 124 13.37 16.49 23.87
CA ALA A 124 14.27 17.64 23.96
C ALA A 124 13.79 18.64 25.03
N GLU A 125 12.49 18.87 25.13
CA GLU A 125 11.90 19.72 26.16
C GLU A 125 12.12 19.14 27.57
N VAL A 126 11.87 17.85 27.75
CA VAL A 126 12.08 17.16 29.04
C VAL A 126 13.55 17.17 29.44
N THR A 127 14.47 16.87 28.52
CA THR A 127 15.92 16.92 28.79
C THR A 127 16.35 18.32 29.21
N LYS A 128 15.85 19.37 28.54
CA LYS A 128 16.15 20.76 28.90
C LYS A 128 15.73 21.08 30.33
N LYS A 129 14.52 20.69 30.74
CA LYS A 129 14.00 20.90 32.10
C LYS A 129 14.89 20.22 33.15
N LEU A 130 15.27 18.97 32.92
CA LEU A 130 16.15 18.20 33.81
C LEU A 130 17.55 18.82 33.95
N THR A 131 18.08 19.47 32.91
CA THR A 131 19.40 20.14 32.96
C THR A 131 19.38 21.55 33.53
N THR A 132 18.20 22.15 33.72
CA THR A 132 18.04 23.49 34.32
C THR A 132 17.65 23.46 35.80
N GLU A 133 17.46 22.28 36.38
CA GLU A 133 17.18 22.09 37.81
C GLU A 133 18.43 21.73 38.65
N GLU A 134 19.63 21.85 38.07
CA GLU A 134 20.93 21.90 38.80
C GLU A 134 21.46 23.34 38.88
#